data_AF-A0A0D2ZYE1-F1
#
_entry.id   AF-A0A0D2ZYE1-F1
#
_cell.length_a   1.000
_cell.length_b   1.000
_cell.length_c   1.000
_cell.angle_alpha   90.00
_cell.angle_beta   90.00
_cell.angle_gamma   90.00
#
_symmetry.space_group_name_H-M   'P 1'
#
loop_
_entity.id
_entity.type
_entity.pdbx_description
1 polymer ?
#
loop_
_entity_poly.entity_id
_entity_poly.type
_entity_poly.pdbx_seq_one_letter_code
_entity_poly.pdbx_strand_id
1 'polypeptide(L)'
;FSAGKLDLPVSAEKLDLPVSAEKLDLPVSAEKLDLPVSAEKLDLPVSAEKLDLPVSAEKLDLPVSAEKLDLPVSAEKLIFVVLAGKLDFAVLAEKLDFTVSAGKPDLPVSAENLILLFWRENAILQFWRENLICWF
;
A
#
# COMPACT_ATOMS: atom_id res chain seq x y z
N PHE A 1 -0.14 -21.01 2.60
CA PHE A 1 -0.16 -21.53 3.99
C PHE A 1 -1.43 -20.97 4.63
N SER A 2 -2.54 -21.72 4.75
CA SER A 2 -3.79 -21.15 5.31
C SER A 2 -3.74 -21.23 6.83
N ALA A 3 -3.40 -20.11 7.47
CA ALA A 3 -3.42 -19.94 8.92
C ALA A 3 -4.55 -18.95 9.27
N GLY A 4 -5.35 -19.24 10.30
CA GLY A 4 -6.44 -18.36 10.74
C GLY A 4 -5.96 -16.99 11.25
N LYS A 5 -4.71 -16.91 11.72
CA LYS A 5 -4.00 -15.67 12.05
C LYS A 5 -2.51 -15.88 11.82
N LEU A 6 -1.83 -14.95 11.17
CA LEU A 6 -0.39 -14.98 10.97
C LEU A 6 0.21 -13.65 11.49
N ASP A 7 1.20 -13.77 12.37
CA ASP A 7 1.82 -12.68 13.13
C ASP A 7 3.32 -12.98 13.27
N LEU A 8 4.14 -12.42 12.38
CA LEU A 8 5.56 -12.72 12.26
C LEU A 8 6.35 -11.52 11.72
N PRO A 9 7.30 -10.93 12.47
CA PRO A 9 8.24 -9.99 11.89
C PRO A 9 9.24 -10.72 10.97
N VAL A 10 9.48 -10.18 9.78
CA VAL A 10 10.44 -10.75 8.82
C VAL A 10 11.49 -9.71 8.42
N SER A 11 12.77 -10.11 8.47
CA SER A 11 13.88 -9.31 7.97
C SER A 11 14.78 -10.16 7.08
N ALA A 12 15.04 -9.70 5.86
CA ALA A 12 15.87 -10.41 4.88
C ALA A 12 16.51 -9.43 3.89
N GLU A 13 17.61 -9.81 3.23
CA GLU A 13 18.16 -9.02 2.12
C GLU A 13 17.22 -9.04 0.90
N LYS A 14 16.68 -10.22 0.60
CA LYS A 14 15.67 -10.44 -0.43
C LYS A 14 14.56 -11.31 0.12
N LEU A 15 13.32 -10.94 -0.15
CA LEU A 15 12.16 -11.70 0.27
C LEU A 15 11.21 -11.87 -0.93
N ASP A 16 10.88 -13.13 -1.21
CA ASP A 16 9.93 -13.55 -2.24
C ASP A 16 9.06 -14.65 -1.64
N LEU A 17 7.85 -14.29 -1.19
CA LEU A 17 6.93 -15.23 -0.54
C LEU A 17 5.45 -14.84 -0.75
N PRO A 18 4.63 -15.70 -1.38
CA PRO A 18 3.19 -15.52 -1.38
C PRO A 18 2.59 -15.86 -0.02
N VAL A 19 1.76 -14.96 0.52
CA VAL A 19 1.08 -15.17 1.81
C VAL A 19 -0.44 -15.06 1.65
N SER A 20 -1.17 -15.97 2.28
CA SER A 20 -2.63 -15.91 2.35
C SER A 20 -3.13 -16.34 3.73
N ALA A 21 -3.96 -15.50 4.35
CA ALA A 21 -4.51 -15.72 5.69
C ALA A 21 -5.83 -14.99 5.87
N GLU A 22 -6.67 -15.38 6.83
CA GLU A 22 -7.88 -14.60 7.17
C GLU A 22 -7.48 -13.25 7.81
N LYS A 23 -6.54 -13.28 8.74
CA LYS A 23 -5.96 -12.11 9.42
C LYS A 23 -4.45 -12.17 9.35
N LEU A 24 -3.85 -11.09 8.87
CA LEU A 24 -2.43 -11.00 8.63
C LEU A 24 -1.89 -9.73 9.28
N ASP A 25 -0.91 -9.92 10.16
CA ASP A 25 -0.10 -8.88 10.79
C ASP A 25 1.37 -9.22 10.50
N LEU A 26 2.01 -8.46 9.60
CA LEU A 26 3.32 -8.83 9.08
C LEU A 26 4.21 -7.59 8.89
N PRO A 27 4.96 -7.20 9.92
CA PRO A 27 6.03 -6.23 9.76
C PRO A 27 7.18 -6.82 8.92
N VAL A 28 7.52 -6.16 7.81
CA VAL A 28 8.59 -6.62 6.91
C VAL A 28 9.64 -5.54 6.68
N SER A 29 10.91 -5.93 6.76
CA SER A 29 12.05 -5.09 6.35
C SER A 29 12.98 -5.84 5.40
N ALA A 30 13.17 -5.34 4.19
CA ALA A 30 14.07 -5.97 3.22
C ALA A 30 14.73 -4.98 2.25
N GLU A 31 15.85 -5.32 1.62
CA GLU A 31 16.40 -4.46 0.55
C GLU A 31 15.54 -4.55 -0.71
N LYS A 32 15.18 -5.78 -1.10
CA LYS A 32 14.26 -6.07 -2.21
C LYS A 32 13.13 -6.97 -1.72
N LEU A 33 11.90 -6.54 -1.96
CA LEU A 33 10.71 -7.25 -1.54
C LEU A 33 9.78 -7.49 -2.72
N ASP A 34 9.42 -8.76 -2.92
CA ASP A 34 8.35 -9.23 -3.80
C ASP A 34 7.40 -10.09 -2.95
N LEU A 35 6.20 -9.61 -2.66
CA LEU A 35 5.34 -10.28 -1.68
C LEU A 35 3.86 -10.14 -2.07
N PRO A 36 3.35 -11.08 -2.89
CA PRO A 36 1.92 -11.15 -3.16
C PRO A 36 1.14 -11.56 -1.91
N VAL A 37 0.14 -10.75 -1.52
CA VAL A 37 -0.69 -11.00 -0.33
C VAL A 37 -2.17 -11.05 -0.65
N SER A 38 -2.86 -12.03 -0.05
CA SER A 38 -4.32 -12.08 -0.02
C SER A 38 -4.85 -12.34 1.39
N ALA A 39 -5.62 -11.41 1.95
CA ALA A 39 -6.19 -11.56 3.29
C ALA A 39 -7.54 -10.86 3.47
N GLU A 40 -8.37 -11.29 4.42
CA GLU A 40 -9.61 -10.53 4.73
C GLU A 40 -9.26 -9.23 5.46
N LYS A 41 -8.38 -9.32 6.47
CA LYS A 41 -7.84 -8.17 7.19
C LYS A 41 -6.32 -8.21 7.16
N LEU A 42 -5.73 -7.10 6.71
CA LEU A 42 -4.30 -6.96 6.53
C LEU A 42 -3.77 -5.71 7.23
N ASP A 43 -2.78 -5.91 8.08
CA ASP A 43 -1.90 -4.87 8.66
C ASP A 43 -0.46 -5.27 8.33
N LEU A 44 0.21 -4.48 7.49
CA LEU A 44 1.52 -4.86 6.96
C LEU A 44 2.43 -3.62 6.84
N PRO A 45 3.10 -3.23 7.93
CA PRO A 45 4.11 -2.18 7.89
C PRO A 45 5.34 -2.67 7.13
N VAL A 46 5.76 -1.92 6.10
CA VAL A 46 6.90 -2.31 5.26
C VAL A 46 7.95 -1.23 5.13
N SER A 47 9.21 -1.63 5.23
CA SER A 47 10.36 -0.82 4.87
C SER A 47 11.25 -1.54 3.87
N ALA A 48 11.41 -0.98 2.67
CA ALA A 48 12.29 -1.57 1.66
C ALA A 48 12.96 -0.57 0.73
N GLU A 49 14.08 -0.91 0.09
CA GLU A 49 14.65 -0.03 -0.96
C GLU A 49 13.81 -0.14 -2.25
N LYS A 50 13.50 -1.38 -2.65
CA LYS A 50 12.65 -1.70 -3.80
C LYS A 50 11.54 -2.64 -3.37
N LEU A 51 10.30 -2.26 -3.68
CA LEU A 51 9.11 -2.98 -3.27
C LEU A 51 8.17 -3.21 -4.46
N ASP A 52 7.81 -4.47 -4.66
CA ASP A 52 6.72 -4.95 -5.53
C ASP A 52 5.77 -5.80 -4.66
N LEU A 53 4.54 -5.34 -4.47
CA LEU A 53 3.63 -5.96 -3.51
C LEU A 53 2.18 -5.90 -4.01
N PRO A 54 1.75 -6.86 -4.84
CA PRO A 54 0.36 -6.98 -5.23
C PRO A 54 -0.48 -7.45 -4.05
N VAL A 55 -1.53 -6.69 -3.72
CA VAL A 55 -2.39 -6.98 -2.56
C VAL A 55 -3.87 -7.02 -2.92
N SER A 56 -4.55 -8.04 -2.39
CA SER A 56 -6.00 -8.14 -2.37
C SER A 56 -6.52 -8.35 -0.96
N ALA A 57 -7.33 -7.43 -0.45
CA ALA A 57 -7.90 -7.55 0.88
C ALA A 57 -9.27 -6.89 1.05
N GLU A 58 -10.08 -7.30 2.03
CA GLU A 58 -11.33 -6.58 2.34
C GLU A 58 -11.00 -5.27 3.09
N LYS A 59 -10.16 -5.37 4.13
CA LYS A 59 -9.67 -4.24 4.92
C LYS A 59 -8.16 -4.24 4.95
N LEU A 60 -7.58 -3.09 4.64
CA LEU A 60 -6.15 -2.94 4.48
C LEU A 60 -5.64 -1.67 5.17
N ASP A 61 -4.64 -1.85 6.03
CA ASP A 61 -3.80 -0.79 6.59
C ASP A 61 -2.34 -1.06 6.18
N LEU A 62 -1.75 -0.14 5.43
CA LEU A 62 -0.41 -0.29 4.88
C LEU A 62 0.40 1.00 5.03
N PRO A 63 1.22 1.11 6.08
CA PRO A 63 2.28 2.10 6.15
C PRO A 63 3.53 1.56 5.43
N VAL A 64 3.95 2.25 4.35
CA VAL A 64 5.11 1.84 3.54
C VAL A 64 6.15 2.96 3.45
N SER A 65 7.41 2.60 3.65
CA SER A 65 8.57 3.45 3.40
C SER A 65 9.49 2.79 2.38
N ALA A 66 9.60 3.35 1.18
CA ALA A 66 10.46 2.78 0.13
C ALA A 66 11.08 3.78 -0.84
N GLU A 67 12.26 3.49 -1.41
CA GLU A 67 12.83 4.36 -2.44
C GLU A 67 12.06 4.24 -3.76
N LYS A 68 11.75 3.01 -4.15
CA LYS A 68 10.94 2.66 -5.33
C LYS A 68 9.85 1.69 -4.93
N LEU A 69 8.63 2.01 -5.34
CA LEU A 69 7.44 1.28 -4.95
C LEU A 69 6.54 1.07 -6.16
N ASP A 70 6.22 -0.20 -6.42
CA ASP A 70 5.19 -0.66 -7.36
C ASP A 70 4.10 -1.41 -6.57
N LEU A 71 2.87 -0.90 -6.61
CA LEU A 71 1.77 -1.39 -5.78
C LEU A 71 0.42 -1.42 -6.50
N PRO A 72 0.03 -2.57 -7.05
CA PRO A 72 -1.35 -2.83 -7.43
C PRO A 72 -2.14 -3.33 -6.21
N VAL A 73 -3.15 -2.55 -5.80
CA VAL A 73 -3.99 -2.86 -4.63
C VAL A 73 -5.47 -2.90 -5.02
N SER A 74 -6.15 -3.95 -4.57
CA SER A 74 -7.61 -4.07 -4.63
C SER A 74 -8.16 -4.31 -3.23
N ALA A 75 -8.94 -3.35 -2.70
CA ALA A 75 -9.54 -3.49 -1.39
C ALA A 75 -10.87 -2.76 -1.21
N GLU A 76 -11.78 -3.24 -0.35
CA GLU A 76 -13.01 -2.49 -0.06
C GLU A 76 -12.68 -1.22 0.74
N LYS A 77 -11.88 -1.37 1.80
CA LYS A 77 -11.43 -0.26 2.64
C LYS A 77 -9.92 -0.24 2.73
N LEU A 78 -9.35 0.91 2.40
CA LEU A 78 -7.92 1.09 2.30
C LEU A 78 -7.51 2.34 3.07
N ILE A 79 -6.64 2.17 4.06
CA ILE A 79 -5.86 3.23 4.67
C ILE A 79 -4.41 3.05 4.24
N PHE A 80 -3.86 4.08 3.60
CA PHE A 80 -2.53 4.04 3.03
C PHE A 80 -1.71 5.23 3.46
N VAL A 81 -0.50 4.96 3.94
CA VAL A 81 0.47 6.00 4.27
C VAL A 81 1.78 5.66 3.61
N VAL A 82 2.22 6.48 2.66
CA VAL A 82 3.47 6.25 1.95
C VAL A 82 4.44 7.40 2.00
N LEU A 83 5.69 7.04 2.29
CA LEU A 83 6.86 7.86 2.09
C LEU A 83 7.73 7.17 1.04
N ALA A 84 7.76 7.72 -0.17
CA ALA A 84 8.55 7.11 -1.25
C ALA A 84 9.26 8.10 -2.16
N GLY A 85 10.41 7.69 -2.70
CA GLY A 85 11.15 8.50 -3.68
C GLY A 85 10.43 8.56 -5.03
N LYS A 86 10.21 7.37 -5.61
CA LYS A 86 9.45 7.14 -6.84
C LYS A 86 8.32 6.15 -6.55
N LEU A 87 7.15 6.45 -7.06
CA LEU A 87 5.93 5.74 -6.73
C LEU A 87 5.09 5.53 -7.99
N ASP A 88 4.93 4.26 -8.36
CA ASP A 88 4.06 3.81 -9.43
C ASP A 88 2.99 2.92 -8.75
N PHE A 89 1.70 3.30 -8.78
CA PHE A 89 0.67 2.48 -8.11
C PHE A 89 -0.66 2.49 -8.85
N ALA A 90 -1.44 1.43 -8.66
CA ALA A 90 -2.82 1.37 -9.13
C ALA A 90 -3.72 0.87 -8.00
N VAL A 91 -4.71 1.67 -7.61
CA VAL A 91 -5.64 1.32 -6.52
C VAL A 91 -7.07 1.30 -7.05
N LEU A 92 -7.77 0.20 -6.73
CA LEU A 92 -9.20 0.08 -6.82
C LEU A 92 -9.75 -0.14 -5.41
N ALA A 93 -10.51 0.82 -4.90
CA ALA A 93 -11.14 0.68 -3.59
C ALA A 93 -12.52 1.34 -3.47
N GLU A 94 -13.38 0.84 -2.59
CA GLU A 94 -14.65 1.53 -2.30
C GLU A 94 -14.37 2.80 -1.50
N LYS A 95 -13.52 2.67 -0.46
CA LYS A 95 -13.10 3.78 0.41
C LYS A 95 -11.60 3.82 0.55
N LEU A 96 -11.02 4.98 0.23
CA LEU A 96 -9.60 5.21 0.26
C LEU A 96 -9.25 6.46 1.07
N ASP A 97 -8.53 6.25 2.17
CA ASP A 97 -7.80 7.27 2.90
C ASP A 97 -6.32 7.14 2.54
N PHE A 98 -5.80 8.10 1.78
CA PHE A 98 -4.47 8.00 1.21
C PHE A 98 -3.65 9.24 1.52
N THR A 99 -2.52 9.01 2.18
CA THR A 99 -1.52 10.03 2.48
C THR A 99 -0.23 9.66 1.79
N VAL A 100 0.27 10.53 0.92
CA VAL A 100 1.56 10.30 0.27
C VAL A 100 2.47 11.51 0.38
N SER A 101 3.71 11.21 0.70
CA SER A 101 4.86 12.09 0.54
C SER A 101 5.78 11.45 -0.48
N ALA A 102 5.67 11.87 -1.74
CA ALA A 102 6.48 11.32 -2.83
C ALA A 102 7.04 12.38 -3.78
N GLY A 103 8.25 12.12 -4.26
CA GLY A 103 8.95 13.02 -5.19
C GLY A 103 8.24 13.11 -6.54
N LYS A 104 7.87 11.95 -7.13
CA LYS A 104 7.11 11.85 -8.38
C LYS A 104 6.07 10.72 -8.27
N PRO A 105 4.80 11.07 -8.01
CA PRO A 105 3.70 10.11 -8.03
C PRO A 105 3.06 10.05 -9.43
N ASP A 106 2.93 8.86 -10.02
CA ASP A 106 2.05 8.58 -11.16
C ASP A 106 0.85 7.74 -10.66
N LEU A 107 -0.36 8.33 -10.62
CA LEU A 107 -1.48 7.78 -9.81
C LEU A 107 -2.78 7.55 -10.60
N PRO A 108 -2.98 6.38 -11.23
CA PRO A 108 -4.30 5.90 -11.61
C PRO A 108 -5.06 5.37 -10.39
N VAL A 109 -5.95 6.19 -9.82
CA VAL A 109 -6.80 5.81 -8.68
C VAL A 109 -8.27 5.81 -9.06
N SER A 110 -8.98 4.73 -8.72
CA SER A 110 -10.43 4.62 -8.84
C SER A 110 -11.03 4.26 -7.49
N ALA A 111 -11.73 5.21 -6.87
CA ALA A 111 -12.48 4.96 -5.64
C ALA A 111 -13.82 5.69 -5.58
N GLU A 112 -14.79 5.11 -4.85
CA GLU A 112 -16.09 5.76 -4.64
C GLU A 112 -15.93 6.96 -3.71
N ASN A 113 -15.18 6.79 -2.63
CA ASN A 113 -14.81 7.84 -1.69
C ASN A 113 -13.29 7.97 -1.60
N LEU A 114 -12.79 9.16 -1.93
CA LEU A 114 -11.37 9.44 -2.02
C LEU A 114 -10.98 10.66 -1.17
N ILE A 115 -10.09 10.43 -0.21
CA ILE A 115 -9.37 11.48 0.52
C ILE A 115 -7.89 11.36 0.16
N LEU A 116 -7.38 12.37 -0.55
CA LEU A 116 -5.95 12.47 -0.89
C LEU A 116 -5.32 13.61 -0.09
N LEU A 117 -4.29 13.26 0.67
CA LEU A 117 -3.36 14.21 1.29
C LEU A 117 -2.01 14.07 0.62
N PHE A 118 -1.66 15.07 -0.18
CA PHE A 118 -0.36 15.13 -0.84
C PHE A 118 0.56 16.12 -0.14
N TRP A 119 1.77 15.64 0.16
CA TRP A 119 2.85 16.47 0.67
C TRP A 119 4.00 16.51 -0.35
N ARG A 120 4.24 17.69 -0.94
CA ARG A 120 5.43 17.97 -1.74
C ARG A 120 5.96 19.33 -1.36
N GLU A 121 7.23 19.37 -0.95
CA GLU A 121 8.03 20.59 -0.78
C GLU A 121 7.21 21.77 -0.21
N ASN A 122 6.80 21.65 1.07
CA ASN A 122 6.03 22.67 1.82
C ASN A 122 4.61 22.99 1.32
N ALA A 123 4.06 22.25 0.36
CA ALA A 123 2.65 22.38 -0.03
C ALA A 123 1.82 21.20 0.51
N ILE A 124 0.73 21.53 1.21
CA ILE A 124 -0.32 20.59 1.58
C ILE A 124 -1.46 20.77 0.58
N LEU A 125 -1.75 19.74 -0.21
CA LEU A 125 -2.94 19.71 -1.05
C LEU A 125 -3.93 18.70 -0.44
N GLN A 126 -5.07 19.23 0.01
CA GLN A 126 -6.20 18.43 0.46
C GLN A 126 -7.21 18.33 -0.67
N PHE A 127 -7.48 17.11 -1.12
CA PHE A 127 -8.49 16.85 -2.13
C PHE A 127 -9.54 15.91 -1.55
N TRP A 128 -10.77 16.37 -1.54
CA TRP A 128 -11.95 15.58 -1.19
C TRP A 128 -12.87 15.57 -2.40
N ARG A 129 -13.25 14.38 -2.88
CA ARG A 129 -14.22 14.25 -3.96
C ARG A 129 -14.88 12.87 -3.96
N GLU A 130 -16.19 12.85 -4.12
CA GLU A 130 -16.99 11.65 -4.37
C GLU A 130 -16.94 11.30 -5.87
N ASN A 131 -16.53 10.07 -6.20
CA ASN A 131 -16.46 9.49 -7.54
C ASN A 131 -15.67 10.27 -8.62
N LEU A 132 -14.39 9.91 -8.81
CA LEU A 132 -13.63 10.22 -10.03
C LEU A 132 -12.40 9.31 -10.18
N ILE A 133 -12.15 8.86 -11.42
CA ILE A 133 -10.85 8.28 -11.80
C ILE A 133 -9.86 9.44 -11.91
N CYS A 134 -8.90 9.49 -10.99
CA CYS A 134 -7.85 10.49 -11.05
C CYS A 134 -6.69 9.98 -11.92
N TRP A 135 -6.25 10.82 -12.85
CA TRP A 135 -5.00 10.66 -13.60
C TRP A 135 -4.15 11.87 -13.27
N PHE A 136 -3.03 11.65 -12.57
CA PHE A 136 -2.05 12.67 -12.24
C PHE A 136 -0.68 12.24 -12.74
#